data_AF-M1JJU2-F1
#
_entry.id   AF-M1JJU2-F1
#
_cell.length_a   1.000
_cell.length_b   1.000
_cell.length_c   1.000
_cell.angle_alpha   90.00
_cell.angle_beta   90.00
_cell.angle_gamma   90.00
#
_symmetry.space_group_name_H-M   'P 1'
#
loop_
_entity.id
_entity.type
_entity.pdbx_description
1 polymer ?
#
loop_
_entity_poly.entity_id
_entity_poly.type
_entity_poly.pdbx_seq_one_letter_code
_entity_poly.pdbx_strand_id
1 'polypeptide(L)'
;MSLLTVNDRLTLGDKFKGTVRYIGKIKSKDGKWIGLELDDPVGANDGSVNGVKYFHCKDRHGIFIRYEKIRGGLVCESKGMDGDGEVPQDRIHFYESKIRRLEETIEALKSTEKKEIVELRRENEEIKKIILSLRERIGSEEPERNGSLYSELKEFVKNSRRQVYDMVELVSDISEILNRNRSIQRSSVRECERHRVMFLVNGIIDGVLDENAGVVERLRREFVSIMKSHGINVE
;
A
#
# COMPACT_ATOMS: atom_id res chain seq x y z
N MET A 1 10.17 -20.40 38.61
CA MET A 1 8.88 -20.08 39.27
C MET A 1 8.04 -21.35 39.26
N SER A 2 7.65 -21.85 40.43
CA SER A 2 6.74 -23.00 40.52
C SER A 2 5.38 -22.63 39.91
N LEU A 3 4.80 -23.54 39.14
CA LEU A 3 3.46 -23.35 38.58
C LEU A 3 2.45 -23.58 39.71
N LEU A 4 1.61 -22.60 40.02
CA LEU A 4 0.57 -22.77 41.03
C LEU A 4 -0.50 -23.75 40.55
N THR A 5 -0.82 -24.73 41.39
CA THR A 5 -1.77 -25.81 41.13
C THR A 5 -2.83 -25.91 42.23
N VAL A 6 -3.95 -26.57 41.92
CA VAL A 6 -4.96 -26.90 42.92
C VAL A 6 -4.33 -27.82 43.97
N ASN A 7 -4.66 -27.58 45.24
CA ASN A 7 -4.11 -28.19 46.46
C ASN A 7 -2.76 -27.65 46.93
N ASP A 8 -2.18 -26.66 46.25
CA ASP A 8 -1.00 -25.97 46.80
C ASP A 8 -1.38 -25.12 48.03
N ARG A 9 -0.45 -25.04 48.98
CA ARG A 9 -0.54 -24.21 50.18
C ARG A 9 0.00 -22.82 49.90
N LEU A 10 -0.80 -21.81 50.21
CA LEU A 10 -0.45 -20.40 50.02
C LEU A 10 -0.64 -19.62 51.31
N THR A 11 0.35 -18.76 51.58
CA THR A 11 0.32 -17.78 52.68
C THR A 11 0.42 -16.38 52.09
N LEU A 12 -0.71 -15.66 52.06
CA LEU A 12 -0.77 -14.26 51.61
C LEU A 12 -0.72 -13.32 52.83
N GLY A 13 0.49 -12.81 53.11
CA GLY A 13 0.77 -12.08 54.35
C GLY A 13 0.56 -12.97 55.58
N ASP A 14 0.40 -12.35 56.76
CA ASP A 14 0.25 -13.11 58.01
C ASP A 14 -1.17 -13.65 58.26
N LYS A 15 -2.16 -13.17 57.49
CA LYS A 15 -3.58 -13.38 57.76
C LYS A 15 -4.23 -14.47 56.93
N PHE A 16 -3.75 -14.72 55.71
CA PHE A 16 -4.46 -15.60 54.76
C PHE A 16 -3.62 -16.81 54.42
N LYS A 17 -3.70 -17.83 55.28
CA LYS A 17 -3.14 -19.17 55.07
C LYS A 17 -4.23 -20.11 54.58
N GLY A 18 -3.98 -20.81 53.49
CA GLY A 18 -5.00 -21.67 52.90
C GLY A 18 -4.52 -22.53 51.75
N THR A 19 -5.44 -23.35 51.27
CA THR A 19 -5.25 -24.32 50.20
C THR A 19 -5.95 -23.86 48.93
N VAL A 20 -5.25 -23.91 47.79
CA VAL A 20 -5.88 -23.60 46.50
C VAL A 20 -6.93 -24.65 46.16
N ARG A 21 -8.18 -24.23 45.95
CA ARG A 21 -9.27 -25.11 45.53
C ARG A 21 -9.80 -24.80 44.14
N TYR A 22 -9.49 -23.63 43.60
CA TYR A 22 -9.96 -23.21 42.30
C TYR A 22 -8.94 -22.32 41.60
N ILE A 23 -8.73 -22.54 40.29
CA ILE A 23 -7.93 -21.66 39.43
C ILE A 23 -8.68 -21.50 38.09
N GLY A 24 -9.22 -20.31 37.80
CA GLY A 24 -10.04 -20.14 36.60
C GLY A 24 -10.77 -18.80 36.49
N LYS A 25 -11.70 -18.70 35.53
CA LYS A 25 -12.55 -17.51 35.32
C LYS A 25 -13.81 -17.60 36.19
N ILE A 26 -14.21 -16.48 36.79
CA ILE A 26 -15.49 -16.37 37.50
C ILE A 26 -16.51 -15.73 36.55
N LYS A 27 -17.73 -16.27 36.50
CA LYS A 27 -18.74 -15.93 35.47
C LYS A 27 -19.05 -14.42 35.40
N SER A 28 -18.99 -13.74 36.55
CA SER A 28 -19.29 -12.31 36.68
C SER A 28 -18.06 -11.44 36.96
N LYS A 29 -16.83 -11.95 36.76
CA LYS A 29 -15.60 -11.20 37.03
C LYS A 29 -14.53 -11.47 35.98
N ASP A 30 -13.93 -10.41 35.48
CA ASP A 30 -12.87 -10.51 34.47
C ASP A 30 -11.55 -11.02 35.04
N GLY A 31 -10.79 -11.66 34.15
CA GLY A 31 -9.47 -12.19 34.43
C GLY A 31 -9.48 -13.57 35.10
N LYS A 32 -8.28 -14.02 35.48
CA LYS A 32 -8.06 -15.30 36.14
C LYS A 32 -8.03 -15.12 37.65
N TRP A 33 -8.77 -15.97 38.35
CA TRP A 33 -8.96 -15.95 39.79
C TRP A 33 -8.49 -17.24 40.42
N ILE A 34 -8.14 -17.14 41.70
CA ILE A 34 -7.73 -18.25 42.53
C ILE A 34 -8.64 -18.27 43.74
N GLY A 35 -9.31 -19.39 43.95
CA GLY A 35 -10.09 -19.67 45.14
C GLY A 35 -9.22 -20.38 46.17
N LEU A 36 -9.07 -19.77 47.35
CA LEU A 36 -8.43 -20.38 48.51
C LEU A 36 -9.50 -20.81 49.52
N GLU A 37 -9.35 -22.03 50.02
CA GLU A 37 -9.95 -22.47 51.28
C GLU A 37 -8.95 -22.15 52.40
N LEU A 38 -9.29 -21.19 53.25
CA LEU A 38 -8.50 -20.72 54.36
C LEU A 38 -8.62 -21.67 55.54
N ASP A 39 -7.56 -21.77 56.33
CA ASP A 39 -7.55 -22.60 57.54
C ASP A 39 -8.46 -22.00 58.62
N ASP A 40 -8.46 -20.67 58.72
CA ASP A 40 -9.24 -19.90 59.68
C ASP A 40 -10.45 -19.19 59.01
N PRO A 41 -11.54 -18.90 59.75
CA PRO A 41 -12.77 -18.27 59.24
C PRO A 41 -12.61 -16.75 59.00
N VAL A 42 -11.55 -16.36 58.30
CA VAL A 42 -11.20 -14.96 57.99
C VAL A 42 -11.47 -14.58 56.53
N GLY A 43 -12.03 -15.51 55.77
CA GLY A 43 -12.46 -15.36 54.38
C GLY A 43 -13.79 -14.61 54.23
N ALA A 44 -14.21 -14.45 52.97
CA ALA A 44 -15.34 -13.62 52.59
C ALA A 44 -16.52 -14.41 52.01
N ASN A 45 -16.37 -15.71 51.77
CA ASN A 45 -17.39 -16.56 51.15
C ASN A 45 -17.23 -18.02 51.57
N ASP A 46 -18.11 -18.88 51.06
CA ASP A 46 -18.16 -20.33 51.26
C ASP A 46 -17.70 -21.11 50.00
N GLY A 47 -16.94 -20.45 49.13
CA GLY A 47 -16.52 -20.97 47.82
C GLY A 47 -17.52 -20.70 46.68
N SER A 48 -18.57 -19.90 46.94
CA SER A 48 -19.50 -19.41 45.93
C SER A 48 -19.34 -17.91 45.63
N VAL A 49 -19.74 -17.49 44.42
CA VAL A 49 -19.89 -16.08 44.03
C VAL A 49 -21.20 -15.93 43.29
N ASN A 50 -22.07 -15.02 43.74
CA ASN A 50 -23.37 -14.74 43.13
C ASN A 50 -24.23 -16.00 42.88
N GLY A 51 -24.25 -16.92 43.86
CA GLY A 51 -25.00 -18.17 43.78
C GLY A 51 -24.36 -19.29 42.96
N VAL A 52 -23.21 -19.05 42.30
CA VAL A 52 -22.45 -20.08 41.57
C VAL A 52 -21.35 -20.63 42.47
N LYS A 53 -21.35 -21.96 42.71
CA LYS A 53 -20.34 -22.66 43.49
C LYS A 53 -19.12 -22.99 42.63
N TYR A 54 -17.93 -22.58 43.09
CA TYR A 54 -16.65 -22.88 42.41
C TYR A 54 -15.82 -23.90 43.18
N PHE A 55 -15.91 -23.90 44.51
CA PHE A 55 -15.34 -24.93 45.38
C PHE A 55 -16.17 -25.03 46.67
N HIS A 56 -15.92 -26.08 47.45
CA HIS A 56 -16.57 -26.28 48.74
C HIS A 56 -15.62 -25.87 49.86
N CYS A 57 -16.13 -25.06 50.79
CA CYS A 57 -15.51 -24.78 52.09
C CYS A 57 -16.60 -24.32 53.07
N LYS A 58 -16.23 -24.19 54.35
CA LYS A 58 -17.13 -23.65 55.39
C LYS A 58 -17.40 -22.15 55.16
N ASP A 59 -18.48 -21.63 55.75
CA ASP A 59 -18.76 -20.19 55.70
C ASP A 59 -17.57 -19.39 56.26
N ARG A 60 -17.22 -18.30 55.57
CA ARG A 60 -16.03 -17.47 55.85
C ARG A 60 -14.68 -18.19 55.72
N HIS A 61 -14.59 -19.36 55.10
CA HIS A 61 -13.30 -19.98 54.77
C HIS A 61 -12.87 -19.73 53.33
N GLY A 62 -13.75 -19.24 52.45
CA GLY A 62 -13.44 -18.98 51.05
C GLY A 62 -12.95 -17.57 50.79
N ILE A 63 -11.93 -17.42 49.95
CA ILE A 63 -11.53 -16.13 49.37
C ILE A 63 -11.12 -16.28 47.90
N PHE A 64 -11.46 -15.29 47.08
CA PHE A 64 -11.02 -15.22 45.68
C PHE A 64 -10.01 -14.09 45.49
N ILE A 65 -8.82 -14.43 44.97
CA ILE A 65 -7.73 -13.50 44.74
C ILE A 65 -7.42 -13.47 43.23
N ARG A 66 -7.07 -12.29 42.70
CA ARG A 66 -6.63 -12.16 41.30
C ARG A 66 -5.29 -12.89 41.12
N TYR A 67 -5.18 -13.68 40.06
CA TYR A 67 -3.97 -14.45 39.75
C TYR A 67 -2.71 -13.56 39.70
N GLU A 68 -2.84 -12.32 39.24
CA GLU A 68 -1.73 -11.36 39.16
C GLU A 68 -1.18 -10.90 40.51
N LYS A 69 -2.02 -10.86 41.57
CA LYS A 69 -1.60 -10.45 42.91
C LYS A 69 -0.67 -11.47 43.58
N ILE A 70 -0.57 -12.68 43.02
CA ILE A 70 0.30 -13.74 43.52
C ILE A 70 1.77 -13.55 43.11
N ARG A 71 2.04 -12.81 42.04
CA ARG A 71 3.42 -12.58 41.55
C ARG A 71 4.28 -11.70 42.47
N GLY A 72 3.70 -11.06 43.48
CA GLY A 72 4.36 -10.03 44.29
C GLY A 72 4.88 -10.45 45.67
N GLY A 73 4.71 -11.70 46.11
CA GLY A 73 5.24 -12.12 47.42
C GLY A 73 4.47 -13.23 48.13
N LEU A 74 4.29 -14.38 47.49
CA LEU A 74 3.84 -15.60 48.19
C LEU A 74 5.02 -16.51 48.48
N VAL A 75 5.13 -16.91 49.74
CA VAL A 75 5.88 -18.10 50.15
C VAL A 75 4.91 -19.26 50.01
N CYS A 76 5.16 -20.16 49.06
CA CYS A 76 4.56 -21.49 49.11
C CYS A 76 5.25 -22.23 50.26
N GLU A 77 4.49 -22.61 51.29
CA GLU A 77 4.97 -23.62 52.24
C GLU A 77 5.07 -24.93 51.46
N SER A 78 6.28 -25.22 50.97
CA SER A 78 6.64 -26.56 50.53
C SER A 78 6.40 -27.49 51.71
N LYS A 79 5.61 -28.56 51.49
CA LYS A 79 5.49 -29.69 52.42
C LYS A 79 6.86 -29.97 53.03
N GLY A 80 6.93 -30.05 54.37
CA GLY A 80 8.14 -30.42 55.09
C GLY A 80 8.80 -31.62 54.41
N MET A 81 10.02 -31.42 53.92
CA MET A 81 10.90 -32.49 53.47
C MET A 81 11.74 -32.90 54.67
N ASP A 82 11.09 -33.60 55.60
CA ASP A 82 11.78 -34.41 56.58
C ASP A 82 11.91 -35.80 55.94
N GLY A 83 12.91 -35.96 55.07
CA GLY A 83 13.13 -37.20 54.34
C GLY A 83 13.88 -36.94 53.03
N ASP A 84 14.92 -37.74 52.80
CA ASP A 84 15.84 -37.67 51.67
C ASP A 84 15.15 -37.28 50.36
N GLY A 85 15.65 -36.23 49.71
CA GLY A 85 14.98 -35.48 48.66
C GLY A 85 14.70 -36.25 47.36
N GLU A 86 13.69 -37.11 47.37
CA GLU A 86 13.07 -37.65 46.16
C GLU A 86 11.89 -36.79 45.71
N VAL A 87 11.98 -36.27 44.48
CA VAL A 87 10.84 -35.63 43.81
C VAL A 87 9.80 -36.72 43.52
N PRO A 88 8.53 -36.56 43.93
CA PRO A 88 7.52 -37.60 43.72
C PRO A 88 7.39 -37.98 42.23
N GLN A 89 7.57 -39.26 41.88
CA GLN A 89 7.51 -39.76 40.50
C GLN A 89 6.25 -39.28 39.75
N ASP A 90 5.11 -39.14 40.43
CA ASP A 90 3.87 -38.68 39.81
C ASP A 90 3.95 -37.25 39.27
N ARG A 91 4.71 -36.36 39.93
CA ARG A 91 4.95 -35.00 39.45
C ARG A 91 5.86 -35.01 38.23
N ILE A 92 6.89 -35.85 38.24
CA ILE A 92 7.80 -36.05 37.10
C ILE A 92 7.00 -36.54 35.90
N HIS A 93 6.23 -37.61 36.07
CA HIS A 93 5.40 -38.21 35.03
C HIS A 93 4.37 -37.23 34.43
N PHE A 94 3.77 -36.38 35.27
CA PHE A 94 2.86 -35.34 34.81
C PHE A 94 3.56 -34.32 33.90
N TYR A 95 4.74 -33.84 34.29
CA TYR A 95 5.49 -32.88 33.49
C TYR A 95 6.08 -33.50 32.23
N GLU A 96 6.57 -34.74 32.29
CA GLU A 96 6.99 -35.50 31.11
C GLU A 96 5.84 -35.65 30.10
N SER A 97 4.65 -36.02 30.58
CA SER A 97 3.44 -36.11 29.76
C SER A 97 3.00 -34.76 29.18
N LYS A 98 3.34 -33.65 29.84
CA LYS A 98 3.05 -32.30 29.36
C LYS A 98 4.09 -31.85 28.32
N ILE A 99 5.37 -32.15 28.55
CA ILE A 99 6.47 -31.90 27.61
C ILE A 99 6.19 -32.64 26.30
N ARG A 100 5.87 -33.93 26.36
CA ARG A 100 5.56 -34.74 25.17
C ARG A 100 4.47 -34.12 24.29
N ARG A 101 3.35 -33.71 24.91
CA ARG A 101 2.23 -33.07 24.20
C ARG A 101 2.61 -31.73 23.57
N LEU A 102 3.47 -30.96 24.24
CA LEU A 102 3.98 -29.69 23.70
C LEU A 102 4.92 -29.95 22.52
N GLU A 103 5.80 -30.94 22.62
CA GLU A 103 6.70 -31.33 21.53
C GLU A 103 5.94 -31.82 20.29
N GLU A 104 4.91 -32.66 20.48
CA GLU A 104 4.00 -33.10 19.41
C GLU A 104 3.32 -31.89 18.72
N THR A 105 2.88 -30.91 19.51
CA THR A 105 2.24 -29.69 18.97
C THR A 105 3.25 -28.84 18.19
N ILE A 106 4.47 -28.68 18.70
CA ILE A 106 5.54 -27.93 18.03
C ILE A 106 5.87 -28.59 16.70
N GLU A 107 5.98 -29.92 16.66
CA GLU A 107 6.30 -30.64 15.43
C GLU A 107 5.17 -30.55 14.40
N ALA A 108 3.91 -30.66 14.85
CA ALA A 108 2.75 -30.47 13.99
C ALA A 108 2.75 -29.08 13.35
N LEU A 109 2.99 -28.02 14.14
CA LEU A 109 3.06 -26.63 13.67
C LEU A 109 4.19 -26.42 12.65
N LYS A 110 5.40 -26.93 12.95
CA LYS A 110 6.53 -26.89 12.00
C LYS A 110 6.21 -27.59 10.68
N SER A 111 5.50 -28.72 10.76
CA SER A 111 5.11 -29.47 9.56
C SER A 111 4.14 -28.67 8.68
N THR A 112 3.21 -27.94 9.30
CA THR A 112 2.22 -27.09 8.60
C THR A 112 2.91 -25.90 7.94
N GLU A 113 3.74 -25.18 8.68
CA GLU A 113 4.52 -24.04 8.14
C GLU A 113 5.37 -24.49 6.95
N LYS A 114 6.02 -25.66 7.07
CA LYS A 114 6.80 -26.24 5.95
C LYS A 114 5.93 -26.55 4.73
N LYS A 115 4.70 -27.04 4.91
CA LYS A 115 3.77 -27.31 3.80
C LYS A 115 3.34 -26.03 3.10
N GLU A 116 2.92 -25.02 3.87
CA GLU A 116 2.50 -23.72 3.33
C GLU A 116 3.63 -23.05 2.53
N ILE A 117 4.87 -23.08 3.06
CA ILE A 117 6.04 -22.55 2.34
C ILE A 117 6.28 -23.29 1.01
N VAL A 118 6.09 -24.61 0.98
CA VAL A 118 6.26 -25.41 -0.25
C VAL A 118 5.19 -25.07 -1.28
N GLU A 119 3.93 -24.91 -0.86
CA GLU A 119 2.83 -24.50 -1.75
C GLU A 119 3.05 -23.09 -2.32
N LEU A 120 3.36 -22.11 -1.48
CA LEU A 120 3.66 -20.75 -1.94
C LEU A 120 4.85 -20.70 -2.91
N ARG A 121 5.88 -21.53 -2.69
CA ARG A 121 7.01 -21.63 -3.63
C ARG A 121 6.56 -22.19 -4.98
N ARG A 122 5.66 -23.17 -4.99
CA ARG A 122 5.11 -23.74 -6.22
C ARG A 122 4.30 -22.70 -7.00
N GLU A 123 3.38 -21.99 -6.34
CA GLU A 123 2.59 -20.93 -6.98
C GLU A 123 3.48 -19.83 -7.57
N ASN A 124 4.52 -19.43 -6.84
CA ASN A 124 5.50 -18.46 -7.35
C ASN A 124 6.21 -18.93 -8.62
N GLU A 125 6.53 -20.21 -8.74
CA GLU A 125 7.11 -20.75 -9.98
C GLU A 125 6.11 -20.77 -11.15
N GLU A 126 4.83 -21.02 -10.88
CA GLU A 126 3.77 -20.92 -11.90
C GLU A 126 3.60 -19.47 -12.37
N ILE A 127 3.58 -18.50 -11.46
CA ILE A 127 3.53 -17.07 -11.78
C ILE A 127 4.74 -16.65 -12.62
N LYS A 128 5.96 -17.11 -12.29
CA LYS A 128 7.15 -16.81 -13.09
C LYS A 128 7.03 -17.29 -14.53
N LYS A 129 6.50 -18.50 -14.76
CA LYS A 129 6.25 -19.03 -16.10
C LYS A 129 5.25 -18.18 -16.87
N ILE A 130 4.19 -17.72 -16.22
CA ILE A 130 3.19 -16.82 -16.82
C ILE A 130 3.84 -15.49 -17.20
N ILE A 131 4.64 -14.89 -16.32
CA ILE A 131 5.35 -13.63 -16.62
C ILE A 131 6.29 -13.80 -17.81
N LEU A 132 7.01 -14.92 -17.89
CA LEU A 132 7.91 -15.21 -19.02
C LEU A 132 7.14 -15.30 -20.34
N SER A 133 6.04 -16.06 -20.39
CA SER A 133 5.23 -16.19 -21.61
C SER A 133 4.57 -14.87 -22.02
N LEU A 134 4.13 -14.06 -21.06
CA LEU A 134 3.61 -12.72 -21.34
C LEU A 134 4.70 -11.80 -21.89
N ARG A 135 5.92 -11.85 -21.33
CA ARG A 135 7.06 -11.07 -21.84
C ARG A 135 7.47 -11.49 -23.24
N GLU A 136 7.44 -12.78 -23.57
CA GLU A 136 7.70 -13.26 -24.93
C GLU A 136 6.66 -12.71 -25.91
N ARG A 137 5.37 -12.74 -25.53
CA ARG A 137 4.28 -12.17 -26.32
C ARG A 137 4.41 -10.65 -26.51
N ILE A 138 4.75 -9.91 -25.46
CA ILE A 138 4.97 -8.46 -25.53
C ILE A 138 6.24 -8.14 -26.34
N GLY A 139 7.31 -8.92 -26.17
CA GLY A 139 8.56 -8.78 -26.92
C GLY A 139 8.41 -9.09 -28.42
N SER A 140 7.40 -9.89 -28.78
CA SER A 140 7.02 -10.15 -30.17
C SER A 140 6.04 -9.11 -30.76
N GLU A 141 5.42 -8.25 -29.95
CA GLU A 141 4.61 -7.12 -30.41
C GLU A 141 5.53 -5.93 -30.76
N GLU A 142 6.23 -6.13 -31.88
CA GLU A 142 7.09 -5.26 -32.72
C GLU A 142 7.56 -3.88 -32.18
N PRO A 143 8.70 -3.83 -31.46
CA PRO A 143 9.49 -2.60 -31.33
C PRO A 143 9.94 -2.03 -32.68
N GLU A 144 10.10 -2.87 -33.72
CA GLU A 144 10.51 -2.43 -35.06
C GLU A 144 9.42 -1.64 -35.80
N ARG A 145 8.15 -2.07 -35.73
CA ARG A 145 7.02 -1.29 -36.30
C ARG A 145 6.90 0.07 -35.64
N ASN A 146 6.99 0.09 -34.30
CA ASN A 146 6.93 1.33 -33.56
C ASN A 146 8.14 2.21 -33.90
N GLY A 147 9.34 1.66 -34.01
CA GLY A 147 10.54 2.40 -34.45
C GLY A 147 10.42 2.99 -35.86
N SER A 148 9.88 2.23 -36.81
CA SER A 148 9.62 2.70 -38.18
C SER A 148 8.57 3.82 -38.19
N LEU A 149 7.46 3.63 -37.47
CA LEU A 149 6.37 4.61 -37.39
C LEU A 149 6.84 5.92 -36.72
N TYR A 150 7.64 5.83 -35.66
CA TYR A 150 8.26 6.99 -35.02
C TYR A 150 9.24 7.72 -35.95
N SER A 151 9.98 6.98 -36.78
CA SER A 151 10.93 7.56 -37.74
C SER A 151 10.23 8.26 -38.89
N GLU A 152 9.18 7.65 -39.45
CA GLU A 152 8.32 8.25 -40.49
C GLU A 152 7.63 9.52 -39.99
N LEU A 153 7.05 9.47 -38.78
CA LEU A 153 6.41 10.64 -38.17
C LEU A 153 7.42 11.78 -37.94
N LYS A 154 8.65 11.45 -37.52
CA LYS A 154 9.70 12.45 -37.30
C LYS A 154 10.15 13.12 -38.60
N GLU A 155 10.30 12.35 -39.68
CA GLU A 155 10.68 12.91 -40.98
C GLU A 155 9.52 13.74 -41.59
N PHE A 156 8.28 13.31 -41.41
CA PHE A 156 7.10 14.10 -41.79
C PHE A 156 7.08 15.47 -41.09
N VAL A 157 7.23 15.49 -39.76
CA VAL A 157 7.26 16.75 -38.99
C VAL A 157 8.41 17.66 -39.42
N LYS A 158 9.59 17.09 -39.69
CA LYS A 158 10.75 17.84 -40.15
C LYS A 158 10.51 18.47 -41.53
N ASN A 159 9.90 17.73 -42.46
CA ASN A 159 9.56 18.23 -43.79
C ASN A 159 8.50 19.34 -43.72
N SER A 160 7.45 19.16 -42.93
CA SER A 160 6.43 20.19 -42.71
C SER A 160 7.03 21.46 -42.11
N ARG A 161 7.94 21.33 -41.13
CA ARG A 161 8.63 22.48 -40.53
C ARG A 161 9.50 23.22 -41.55
N ARG A 162 10.18 22.51 -42.45
CA ARG A 162 10.99 23.13 -43.52
C ARG A 162 10.12 23.92 -44.49
N GLN A 163 9.00 23.36 -44.92
CA GLN A 163 8.06 24.06 -45.80
C GLN A 163 7.53 25.36 -45.18
N VAL A 164 7.27 25.37 -43.87
CA VAL A 164 6.87 26.59 -43.15
C VAL A 164 7.99 27.63 -43.15
N TYR A 165 9.25 27.24 -42.93
CA TYR A 165 10.39 28.17 -43.01
C TYR A 165 10.57 28.76 -44.41
N ASP A 166 10.51 27.92 -45.45
CA ASP A 166 10.64 28.36 -46.84
C ASP A 166 9.53 29.36 -47.21
N MET A 167 8.30 29.14 -46.72
CA MET A 167 7.19 30.10 -46.90
C MET A 167 7.44 31.43 -46.18
N VAL A 168 7.96 31.41 -44.96
CA VAL A 168 8.27 32.63 -44.19
C VAL A 168 9.39 33.43 -44.87
N GLU A 169 10.41 32.77 -45.39
CA GLU A 169 11.52 33.39 -46.12
C GLU A 169 11.01 34.07 -47.41
N LEU A 170 10.18 33.37 -48.18
CA LEU A 170 9.55 33.94 -49.38
C LEU A 170 8.71 35.19 -49.07
N VAL A 171 7.97 35.17 -47.96
CA VAL A 171 7.18 36.34 -47.52
C VAL A 171 8.08 37.50 -47.12
N SER A 172 9.21 37.23 -46.48
CA SER A 172 10.23 38.24 -46.15
C SER A 172 10.81 38.87 -47.42
N ASP A 173 11.18 38.05 -48.41
CA ASP A 173 11.72 38.52 -49.69
C ASP A 173 10.71 39.39 -50.45
N ILE A 174 9.44 38.96 -50.49
CA ILE A 174 8.35 39.75 -51.09
C ILE A 174 8.21 41.10 -50.36
N SER A 175 8.27 41.11 -49.02
CA SER A 175 8.22 42.33 -48.22
C SER A 175 9.38 43.27 -48.56
N GLU A 176 10.60 42.73 -48.73
CA GLU A 176 11.77 43.52 -49.12
C GLU A 176 11.66 44.08 -50.53
N ILE A 177 11.16 43.29 -51.50
CA ILE A 177 10.89 43.73 -52.87
C ILE A 177 9.84 44.85 -52.87
N LEU A 178 8.75 44.69 -52.12
CA LEU A 178 7.71 45.73 -51.98
C LEU A 178 8.29 47.01 -51.35
N ASN A 179 9.21 46.88 -50.40
CA ASN A 179 9.91 48.00 -49.78
C ASN A 179 10.89 48.69 -50.74
N ARG A 180 11.61 47.95 -51.58
CA ARG A 180 12.49 48.52 -52.63
C ARG A 180 11.70 49.14 -53.79
N ASN A 181 10.54 48.58 -54.13
CA ASN A 181 9.61 49.21 -55.08
C ASN A 181 9.01 50.52 -54.55
N ARG A 182 8.95 50.69 -53.21
CA ARG A 182 8.60 51.95 -52.54
C ARG A 182 9.54 53.11 -52.93
N SER A 183 10.80 52.81 -53.27
CA SER A 183 11.80 53.79 -53.73
C SER A 183 11.78 54.07 -55.24
N ILE A 184 11.09 53.25 -56.07
CA ILE A 184 11.28 53.31 -57.53
C ILE A 184 10.21 54.10 -58.29
N GLN A 185 8.94 54.22 -57.87
CA GLN A 185 7.98 55.04 -58.65
C GLN A 185 6.97 55.85 -57.84
N ARG A 186 7.11 57.18 -57.98
CA ARG A 186 6.02 58.16 -58.01
C ARG A 186 5.11 57.84 -59.21
N SER A 187 3.96 57.20 -58.98
CA SER A 187 2.70 57.45 -59.68
C SER A 187 1.63 56.42 -59.26
N SER A 188 0.60 56.91 -58.58
CA SER A 188 -0.79 56.41 -58.63
C SER A 188 -1.08 54.90 -58.45
N VAL A 189 -0.42 54.18 -57.54
CA VAL A 189 -1.10 53.09 -56.81
C VAL A 189 -1.30 53.58 -55.38
N ARG A 190 -2.58 53.75 -55.02
CA ARG A 190 -3.03 54.51 -53.84
C ARG A 190 -2.50 53.85 -52.57
N GLU A 191 -1.97 54.66 -51.66
CA GLU A 191 -1.43 54.27 -50.36
C GLU A 191 -2.35 53.35 -49.51
N CYS A 192 -3.66 53.34 -49.80
CA CYS A 192 -4.63 52.45 -49.17
C CYS A 192 -4.50 50.97 -49.59
N GLU A 193 -4.13 50.68 -50.85
CA GLU A 193 -3.99 49.29 -51.32
C GLU A 193 -2.73 48.64 -50.76
N ARG A 194 -1.69 49.44 -50.49
CA ARG A 194 -0.47 48.98 -49.80
C ARG A 194 -0.75 48.54 -48.36
N HIS A 195 -1.48 49.35 -47.60
CA HIS A 195 -1.87 48.98 -46.23
C HIS A 195 -2.75 47.73 -46.21
N ARG A 196 -3.63 47.58 -47.21
CA ARG A 196 -4.51 46.42 -47.34
C ARG A 196 -3.74 45.14 -47.65
N VAL A 197 -2.74 45.20 -48.54
CA VAL A 197 -1.86 44.05 -48.83
C VAL A 197 -1.05 43.65 -47.59
N MET A 198 -0.47 44.61 -46.86
CA MET A 198 0.26 44.31 -45.62
C MET A 198 -0.63 43.71 -44.53
N PHE A 199 -1.87 44.19 -44.40
CA PHE A 199 -2.84 43.62 -43.47
C PHE A 199 -3.19 42.17 -43.81
N LEU A 200 -3.39 41.86 -45.09
CA LEU A 200 -3.67 40.48 -45.55
C LEU A 200 -2.49 39.54 -45.30
N VAL A 201 -1.25 39.99 -45.56
CA VAL A 201 -0.04 39.19 -45.31
C VAL A 201 0.12 38.90 -43.81
N ASN A 202 -0.01 39.92 -42.95
CA ASN A 202 0.07 39.71 -41.50
C ASN A 202 -1.04 38.80 -40.98
N GLY A 203 -2.28 38.96 -41.47
CA GLY A 203 -3.39 38.08 -41.10
C GLY A 203 -3.23 36.62 -41.58
N ILE A 204 -2.53 36.39 -42.69
CA ILE A 204 -2.15 35.03 -43.14
C ILE A 204 -1.12 34.44 -42.18
N ILE A 205 -0.10 35.21 -41.79
CA ILE A 205 0.93 34.77 -40.84
C ILE A 205 0.28 34.41 -39.50
N ASP A 206 -0.53 35.31 -38.94
CA ASP A 206 -1.21 35.09 -37.66
C ASP A 206 -2.17 33.89 -37.74
N GLY A 207 -2.91 33.75 -38.85
CA GLY A 207 -3.80 32.60 -39.07
C GLY A 207 -3.06 31.26 -39.20
N VAL A 208 -1.82 31.24 -39.71
CA VAL A 208 -0.98 30.04 -39.75
C VAL A 208 -0.43 29.72 -38.35
N LEU A 209 -0.03 30.74 -37.58
CA LEU A 209 0.44 30.57 -36.21
C LEU A 209 -0.67 30.10 -35.25
N ASP A 210 -1.90 30.56 -35.46
CA ASP A 210 -3.08 30.19 -34.65
C ASP A 210 -3.84 28.96 -35.20
N GLU A 211 -3.24 28.22 -36.14
CA GLU A 211 -3.79 26.99 -36.76
C GLU A 211 -5.20 27.15 -37.40
N ASN A 212 -5.56 28.36 -37.84
CA ASN A 212 -6.89 28.66 -38.38
C ASN A 212 -6.90 28.65 -39.92
N ALA A 213 -6.87 27.44 -40.49
CA ALA A 213 -6.82 27.21 -41.93
C ALA A 213 -7.95 27.92 -42.73
N GLY A 214 -9.14 28.08 -42.13
CA GLY A 214 -10.27 28.75 -42.77
C GLY A 214 -10.10 30.27 -42.91
N VAL A 215 -9.32 30.89 -42.02
CA VAL A 215 -8.95 32.32 -42.12
C VAL A 215 -7.85 32.50 -43.15
N VAL A 216 -6.82 31.64 -43.12
CA VAL A 216 -5.72 31.64 -44.09
C VAL A 216 -6.22 31.53 -45.53
N GLU A 217 -7.10 30.57 -45.82
CA GLU A 217 -7.62 30.36 -47.17
C GLU A 217 -8.52 31.51 -47.66
N ARG A 218 -9.19 32.21 -46.74
CA ARG A 218 -10.00 33.39 -47.09
C ARG A 218 -9.12 34.57 -47.45
N LEU A 219 -8.12 34.87 -46.62
CA LEU A 219 -7.20 35.98 -46.82
C LEU A 219 -6.30 35.76 -48.04
N ARG A 220 -5.88 34.50 -48.29
CA ARG A 220 -5.12 34.11 -49.48
C ARG A 220 -5.91 34.36 -50.77
N ARG A 221 -7.20 33.98 -50.82
CA ARG A 221 -8.06 34.25 -51.98
C ARG A 221 -8.23 35.75 -52.24
N GLU A 222 -8.38 36.55 -51.20
CA GLU A 222 -8.46 38.01 -51.35
C GLU A 222 -7.14 38.60 -51.86
N PHE A 223 -6.00 38.18 -51.30
CA PHE A 223 -4.68 38.61 -51.74
C PHE A 223 -4.44 38.29 -53.23
N VAL A 224 -4.71 37.04 -53.66
CA VAL A 224 -4.57 36.63 -55.07
C VAL A 224 -5.47 37.46 -55.99
N SER A 225 -6.71 37.76 -55.57
CA SER A 225 -7.63 38.59 -56.34
C SER A 225 -7.10 40.01 -56.55
N ILE A 226 -6.50 40.60 -55.53
CA ILE A 226 -5.91 41.96 -55.61
C ILE A 226 -4.68 41.97 -56.51
N MET A 227 -3.83 40.94 -56.43
CA MET A 227 -2.62 40.87 -57.26
C MET A 227 -2.97 40.68 -58.74
N LYS A 228 -3.95 39.83 -59.05
CA LYS A 228 -4.46 39.63 -60.42
C LYS A 228 -5.05 40.91 -61.01
N SER A 229 -5.76 41.73 -60.22
CA SER A 229 -6.33 42.99 -60.72
C SER A 229 -5.26 44.02 -61.11
N HIS A 230 -4.03 43.83 -60.64
CA HIS A 230 -2.86 44.67 -60.96
C HIS A 230 -1.95 44.04 -62.02
N GLY A 231 -2.38 42.95 -62.67
CA GLY A 231 -1.61 42.26 -63.70
C GLY A 231 -0.42 41.44 -63.16
N ILE A 232 -0.37 41.21 -61.85
CA ILE A 232 0.69 40.40 -61.22
C ILE A 232 0.16 38.98 -61.05
N ASN A 233 0.81 38.03 -61.72
CA ASN A 233 0.46 36.62 -61.61
C ASN A 233 1.20 36.01 -60.41
N VAL A 234 0.44 35.45 -59.48
CA VAL A 234 0.95 34.82 -58.25
C VAL A 234 0.49 33.36 -58.32
N GLU A 235 1.42 32.45 -58.58
CA GLU A 235 1.19 30.99 -58.55
C GLU A 235 1.26 30.46 -57.12
#